data_AF-A0A7S3JW80-F1
#
_entry.id   AF-A0A7S3JW80-F1
#
_cell.length_a   1.000
_cell.length_b   1.000
_cell.length_c   1.000
_cell.angle_alpha   90.00
_cell.angle_beta   90.00
_cell.angle_gamma   90.00
#
_symmetry.space_group_name_H-M   'P 1'
#
loop_
_entity.id
_entity.type
_entity.pdbx_description
1 polymer ?
#
loop_
_entity_poly.entity_id
_entity_poly.type
_entity_poly.pdbx_seq_one_letter_code
_entity_poly.pdbx_strand_id
1 'polypeptide(L)'
;MATCIHHSQEALISQDEANLFWWKRGLIQAPRQVVQWDHVEDDRPSRGIAEKNRKVSWSELFLDLVLVTNVSLFADAYASATLTMVEVALLYRSLYNCWWVTTLYAGRFHVDDLIQKTTVGILMLLLLFAGLKISNGGSFAVTAHLLCGSVSAFHVVMILSYLRIFLSLPLTRKNMVNNSLLPGLIQAFGHFFCLFIYNETFLLFII
;
A
#
# COMPACT_ATOMS: atom_id res chain seq x y z
N MET A 1 -12.70 -6.18 44.29
CA MET A 1 -12.33 -6.85 43.01
C MET A 1 -12.23 -5.87 41.83
N ALA A 2 -13.01 -4.79 41.79
CA ALA A 2 -12.95 -3.78 40.71
C ALA A 2 -11.65 -2.94 40.66
N THR A 3 -10.96 -2.75 41.79
CA THR A 3 -9.73 -1.94 41.89
C THR A 3 -8.49 -2.60 41.27
N CYS A 4 -8.48 -3.92 41.09
CA CYS A 4 -7.33 -4.63 40.52
C CYS A 4 -7.26 -4.53 38.98
N ILE A 5 -8.41 -4.29 38.32
CA ILE A 5 -8.50 -4.17 36.86
C ILE A 5 -8.04 -2.78 36.39
N HIS A 6 -8.28 -1.73 37.21
CA HIS A 6 -7.84 -0.37 36.87
C HIS A 6 -6.32 -0.23 36.83
N HIS A 7 -5.61 -0.85 37.79
CA HIS A 7 -4.15 -0.75 37.84
C HIS A 7 -3.44 -1.50 36.69
N SER A 8 -4.02 -2.60 36.18
CA SER A 8 -3.43 -3.29 35.02
C SER A 8 -3.67 -2.54 33.70
N GLN A 9 -4.80 -1.83 33.57
CA GLN A 9 -5.06 -0.98 32.41
C GLN A 9 -4.17 0.26 32.37
N GLU A 10 -3.97 0.95 33.49
CA GLU A 10 -3.08 2.13 33.55
C GLU A 10 -1.62 1.77 33.23
N ALA A 11 -1.15 0.59 33.68
CA ALA A 11 0.18 0.10 33.33
C ALA A 11 0.34 -0.16 31.83
N LEU A 12 -0.67 -0.75 31.18
CA LEU A 12 -0.68 -1.00 29.73
C LEU A 12 -0.74 0.30 28.91
N ILE A 13 -1.50 1.30 29.37
CA ILE A 13 -1.59 2.61 28.70
C ILE A 13 -0.24 3.35 28.79
N SER A 14 0.42 3.34 29.96
CA SER A 14 1.72 3.98 30.13
C SER A 14 2.83 3.34 29.27
N GLN A 15 2.74 2.03 29.04
CA GLN A 15 3.69 1.29 28.20
C GLN A 15 3.44 1.54 26.71
N ASP A 16 2.18 1.75 26.30
CA ASP A 16 1.82 2.11 24.92
C ASP A 16 2.22 3.57 24.62
N GLU A 17 2.11 4.49 25.60
CA GLU A 17 2.57 5.88 25.50
C GLU A 17 4.09 6.02 25.49
N ALA A 18 4.83 5.27 26.31
CA ALA A 18 6.29 5.24 26.27
C ALA A 18 6.83 4.74 24.91
N ASN A 19 6.01 3.98 24.20
CA ASN A 19 6.29 3.44 22.88
C ASN A 19 5.82 4.36 21.73
N LEU A 20 5.17 5.51 21.97
CA LEU A 20 4.66 6.36 20.88
C LEU A 20 5.77 6.97 20.00
N PHE A 21 6.97 7.14 20.56
CA PHE A 21 8.07 7.78 19.85
C PHE A 21 8.85 6.79 18.98
N TRP A 22 8.68 6.93 17.67
CA TRP A 22 9.25 6.05 16.63
C TRP A 22 10.78 5.89 16.73
N TRP A 23 11.51 6.92 17.18
CA TRP A 23 12.97 6.85 17.31
C TRP A 23 13.46 5.93 18.44
N LYS A 24 12.61 5.61 19.43
CA LYS A 24 12.98 4.69 20.52
C LYS A 24 12.89 3.21 20.13
N ARG A 25 12.20 2.87 19.02
CA ARG A 25 11.94 1.49 18.59
C ARG A 25 13.00 0.93 17.62
N GLY A 26 14.11 1.65 17.42
CA GLY A 26 15.16 1.29 16.46
C GLY A 26 14.79 1.59 15.00
N LEU A 27 15.80 1.70 14.14
CA LEU A 27 15.63 2.00 12.70
C LEU A 27 14.89 0.89 11.95
N ILE A 28 14.99 -0.35 12.45
CA ILE A 28 14.45 -1.56 11.83
C ILE A 28 13.57 -2.23 12.87
N GLN A 29 12.25 -2.15 12.69
CA GLN A 29 11.30 -2.88 13.52
C GLN A 29 11.00 -4.24 12.89
N ALA A 30 10.86 -5.27 13.72
CA ALA A 30 10.35 -6.55 13.26
C ALA A 30 8.89 -6.38 12.82
N PRO A 31 8.50 -6.85 11.62
CA PRO A 31 7.12 -6.75 11.16
C PRO A 31 6.20 -7.53 12.11
N ARG A 32 5.04 -6.95 12.42
CA ARG A 32 4.01 -7.61 13.24
C ARG A 32 2.79 -7.92 12.37
N GLN A 33 2.25 -9.12 12.54
CA GLN A 33 1.02 -9.53 11.88
C GLN A 33 -0.18 -8.95 12.64
N VAL A 34 -1.06 -8.22 11.95
CA VAL A 34 -2.22 -7.56 12.58
C VAL A 34 -3.35 -8.56 12.78
N VAL A 35 -3.56 -9.42 11.78
CA VAL A 35 -4.62 -10.43 11.77
C VAL A 35 -3.98 -11.78 12.05
N GLN A 36 -4.08 -12.25 13.29
CA GLN A 36 -3.71 -13.61 13.66
C GLN A 36 -4.85 -14.53 13.22
N TRP A 37 -4.58 -15.43 12.27
CA TRP A 37 -5.56 -16.36 11.68
C TRP A 37 -5.78 -17.61 12.55
N ASP A 38 -5.65 -17.46 13.85
CA ASP A 38 -5.68 -18.60 14.75
C ASP A 38 -7.14 -18.90 15.10
N HIS A 39 -7.62 -20.01 14.55
CA HIS A 39 -8.86 -20.73 14.84
C HIS A 39 -10.16 -20.18 14.21
N VAL A 40 -10.54 -20.81 13.10
CA VAL A 40 -11.84 -20.73 12.40
C VAL A 40 -12.96 -21.47 13.14
N GLU A 41 -12.79 -21.78 14.43
CA GLU A 41 -13.73 -22.63 15.19
C GLU A 41 -14.72 -21.89 16.09
N ASP A 42 -14.64 -20.56 16.20
CA ASP A 42 -15.61 -19.80 17.00
C ASP A 42 -16.42 -18.85 16.10
N ASP A 43 -17.68 -19.22 15.86
CA ASP A 43 -18.70 -18.56 15.03
C ASP A 43 -19.19 -17.20 15.63
N ARG A 44 -18.31 -16.54 16.38
CA ARG A 44 -18.55 -15.27 17.06
C ARG A 44 -17.97 -14.10 16.24
N PRO A 45 -18.48 -12.86 16.39
CA PRO A 45 -18.09 -11.70 15.58
C PRO A 45 -16.70 -11.15 15.95
N SER A 46 -15.67 -12.00 15.95
CA SER A 46 -14.27 -11.69 16.25
C SER A 46 -13.59 -10.87 15.15
N ARG A 47 -14.15 -10.81 13.94
CA ARG A 47 -13.76 -9.84 12.88
C ARG A 47 -13.79 -8.40 13.41
N GLY A 48 -14.83 -8.05 14.17
CA GLY A 48 -15.03 -6.70 14.69
C GLY A 48 -14.06 -6.29 15.81
N ILE A 49 -13.40 -7.25 16.48
CA ILE A 49 -12.45 -6.97 17.58
C ILE A 49 -11.03 -6.78 17.04
N ALA A 50 -10.61 -7.60 16.06
CA ALA A 50 -9.33 -7.45 15.38
C ALA A 50 -9.28 -6.15 14.55
N GLU A 51 -10.39 -5.77 13.89
CA GLU A 51 -10.49 -4.47 13.21
C GLU A 51 -10.49 -3.29 14.19
N LYS A 52 -11.11 -3.43 15.38
CA LYS A 52 -11.19 -2.35 16.39
C LYS A 52 -9.84 -1.88 16.91
N ASN A 53 -8.81 -2.72 16.85
CA ASN A 53 -7.45 -2.41 17.32
C ASN A 53 -6.46 -2.10 16.19
N ARG A 54 -6.89 -2.10 14.91
CA ARG A 54 -6.03 -1.67 13.80
C ARG A 54 -5.83 -0.16 13.88
N LYS A 55 -4.62 0.26 14.29
CA LYS A 55 -4.20 1.67 14.19
C LYS A 55 -3.86 1.95 12.72
N VAL A 56 -4.59 2.88 12.08
CA VAL A 56 -4.27 3.37 10.74
C VAL A 56 -2.96 4.14 10.80
N SER A 57 -2.00 3.81 9.93
CA SER A 57 -0.73 4.54 9.88
C SER A 57 -0.91 5.89 9.17
N TRP A 58 -0.18 6.91 9.61
CA TRP A 58 -0.16 8.21 8.94
C TRP A 58 0.26 8.10 7.47
N SER A 59 1.15 7.16 7.14
CA SER A 59 1.58 6.90 5.76
C SER A 59 0.45 6.33 4.89
N GLU A 60 -0.43 5.49 5.43
CA GLU A 60 -1.60 5.01 4.68
C GLU A 60 -2.52 6.17 4.33
N LEU A 61 -2.84 7.02 5.32
CA LEU A 61 -3.73 8.15 5.11
C LEU A 61 -3.15 9.18 4.13
N PHE A 62 -1.83 9.41 4.17
CA PHE A 62 -1.16 10.29 3.22
C PHE A 62 -1.12 9.70 1.80
N LEU A 63 -0.94 8.37 1.67
CA LEU A 63 -1.00 7.69 0.38
C LEU A 63 -2.37 7.84 -0.27
N ASP A 64 -3.45 7.60 0.49
CA ASP A 64 -4.82 7.75 0.01
C ASP A 64 -5.06 9.17 -0.52
N LEU A 65 -4.57 10.18 0.19
CA LEU A 65 -4.67 11.58 -0.24
C LEU A 65 -3.92 11.82 -1.56
N VAL A 66 -2.69 11.32 -1.70
CA VAL A 66 -1.90 11.48 -2.94
C VAL A 66 -2.58 10.80 -4.12
N LEU A 67 -3.17 9.63 -3.92
CA LEU A 67 -3.87 8.89 -4.96
C LEU A 67 -5.13 9.64 -5.41
N VAL A 68 -5.97 10.09 -4.48
CA VAL A 68 -7.16 10.89 -4.80
C VAL A 68 -6.78 12.19 -5.49
N THR A 69 -5.71 12.85 -5.04
CA THR A 69 -5.20 14.07 -5.69
C THR A 69 -4.83 13.82 -7.15
N ASN A 70 -4.14 12.73 -7.46
CA ASN A 70 -3.83 12.38 -8.84
C ASN A 70 -5.09 12.12 -9.69
N VAL A 71 -6.09 11.44 -9.11
CA VAL A 71 -7.38 11.22 -9.81
C VAL A 71 -8.06 12.54 -10.14
N SER A 72 -8.04 13.51 -9.22
CA SER A 72 -8.54 14.87 -9.48
C SER A 72 -7.79 15.54 -10.63
N LEU A 73 -6.45 15.47 -10.65
CA LEU A 73 -5.64 16.04 -11.73
C LEU A 73 -5.93 15.40 -13.09
N PHE A 74 -6.22 14.09 -13.13
CA PHE A 74 -6.61 13.42 -14.37
C PHE A 74 -8.01 13.83 -14.83
N ALA A 75 -8.93 14.06 -13.89
CA ALA A 75 -10.26 14.57 -14.20
C ALA A 75 -10.20 15.99 -14.79
N ASP A 76 -9.36 16.86 -14.24
CA ASP A 76 -9.14 18.22 -14.77
C ASP A 76 -8.48 18.18 -16.17
N ALA A 77 -7.56 17.24 -16.38
CA ALA A 77 -6.94 17.03 -17.69
C ALA A 77 -7.94 16.52 -18.74
N TYR A 78 -8.92 15.71 -18.34
CA TYR A 78 -10.03 15.34 -19.21
C TYR A 78 -10.97 16.51 -19.49
N ALA A 79 -11.32 17.29 -18.46
CA ALA A 79 -12.19 18.47 -18.61
C ALA A 79 -11.59 19.54 -19.54
N SER A 80 -10.25 19.67 -19.55
CA SER A 80 -9.51 20.55 -20.46
C SER A 80 -9.23 19.96 -21.85
N ALA A 81 -9.75 18.75 -22.14
CA ALA A 81 -9.50 17.99 -23.37
C ALA A 81 -8.01 17.68 -23.64
N THR A 82 -7.16 17.73 -22.61
CA THR A 82 -5.74 17.34 -22.68
C THR A 82 -5.61 15.82 -22.77
N LEU A 83 -6.51 15.09 -22.09
CA LEU A 83 -6.59 13.64 -22.12
C LEU A 83 -7.97 13.18 -22.59
N THR A 84 -7.99 12.05 -23.29
CA THR A 84 -9.20 11.31 -23.62
C THR A 84 -9.71 10.51 -22.42
N MET A 85 -10.99 10.12 -22.44
CA MET A 85 -11.57 9.25 -21.39
C MET A 85 -10.82 7.92 -21.27
N VAL A 86 -10.35 7.37 -22.40
CA VAL A 86 -9.60 6.11 -22.42
C VAL A 86 -8.25 6.27 -21.72
N GLU A 87 -7.52 7.35 -22.01
CA GLU A 87 -6.24 7.65 -21.35
C GLU A 87 -6.41 7.84 -19.84
N VAL A 88 -7.43 8.58 -19.41
CA VAL A 88 -7.76 8.74 -17.98
C VAL A 88 -8.08 7.39 -17.34
N ALA A 89 -8.87 6.54 -17.98
CA ALA A 89 -9.21 5.21 -17.46
C ALA A 89 -7.96 4.33 -17.27
N LEU A 90 -6.99 4.39 -18.20
CA LEU A 90 -5.72 3.66 -18.10
C LEU A 90 -4.85 4.16 -16.94
N LEU A 91 -4.71 5.47 -16.79
CA LEU A 91 -3.97 6.07 -15.68
C LEU A 91 -4.63 5.76 -14.33
N TYR A 92 -5.95 5.89 -14.25
CA TYR A 92 -6.73 5.53 -13.07
C TYR A 92 -6.57 4.06 -12.71
N ARG A 93 -6.64 3.14 -13.69
CA ARG A 93 -6.45 1.70 -13.45
C ARG A 93 -5.09 1.40 -12.82
N SER A 94 -4.06 2.13 -13.23
CA SER A 94 -2.70 1.99 -12.70
C SER A 94 -2.62 2.45 -11.23
N LEU A 95 -3.21 3.60 -10.91
CA LEU A 95 -3.31 4.10 -9.53
C LEU A 95 -4.14 3.17 -8.63
N TYR A 96 -5.28 2.69 -9.15
CA TYR A 96 -6.13 1.75 -8.43
C TYR A 96 -5.38 0.48 -8.04
N ASN A 97 -4.52 -0.03 -8.93
CA ASN A 97 -3.71 -1.21 -8.62
C ASN A 97 -2.73 -0.93 -7.49
N CYS A 98 -2.04 0.22 -7.51
CA CYS A 98 -1.20 0.67 -6.40
C CYS A 98 -1.98 0.71 -5.08
N TRP A 99 -3.12 1.40 -5.07
CA TRP A 99 -3.99 1.51 -3.90
C TRP A 99 -4.42 0.14 -3.35
N TRP A 100 -4.81 -0.75 -4.25
CA TRP A 100 -5.27 -2.09 -3.88
C TRP A 100 -4.17 -2.90 -3.22
N VAL A 101 -2.97 -2.93 -3.81
CA VAL A 101 -1.82 -3.67 -3.27
C VAL A 101 -1.39 -3.12 -1.92
N THR A 102 -1.40 -1.80 -1.72
CA THR A 102 -1.05 -1.19 -0.43
C THR A 102 -2.08 -1.46 0.65
N THR A 103 -3.36 -1.31 0.32
CA THR A 103 -4.46 -1.57 1.25
C THR A 103 -4.43 -3.04 1.70
N LEU A 104 -4.20 -3.97 0.76
CA LEU A 104 -4.03 -5.39 1.05
C LEU A 104 -2.81 -5.69 1.94
N TYR A 105 -1.70 -4.99 1.75
CA TYR A 105 -0.51 -5.15 2.58
C TYR A 105 -0.74 -4.60 4.00
N ALA A 106 -1.23 -3.36 4.08
CA ALA A 106 -1.52 -2.67 5.34
C ALA A 106 -2.58 -3.38 6.19
N GLY A 107 -3.56 -4.02 5.54
CA GLY A 107 -4.55 -4.85 6.25
C GLY A 107 -3.98 -6.13 6.87
N ARG A 108 -2.82 -6.60 6.41
CA ARG A 108 -2.20 -7.86 6.88
C ARG A 108 -1.04 -7.64 7.84
N PHE A 109 -0.18 -6.69 7.53
CA PHE A 109 1.07 -6.46 8.23
C PHE A 109 1.14 -5.02 8.72
N HIS A 110 1.44 -4.86 10.01
CA HIS A 110 1.75 -3.55 10.56
C HIS A 110 3.26 -3.43 10.65
N VAL A 111 3.80 -2.60 9.77
CA VAL A 111 5.22 -2.26 9.70
C VAL A 111 5.31 -0.73 9.73
N ASP A 112 5.85 -0.19 10.81
CA ASP A 112 5.98 1.26 11.03
C ASP A 112 7.45 1.68 11.18
N ASP A 113 8.34 1.07 10.40
CA ASP A 113 9.76 1.37 10.42
C ASP A 113 10.14 2.54 9.49
N LEU A 114 11.28 3.17 9.78
CA LEU A 114 11.72 4.37 9.05
C LEU A 114 12.01 4.07 7.57
N ILE A 115 12.51 2.86 7.27
CA ILE A 115 12.82 2.43 5.91
C ILE A 115 11.55 2.34 5.07
N GLN A 116 10.49 1.69 5.58
CA GLN A 116 9.22 1.63 4.87
C GLN A 116 8.63 3.03 4.71
N LYS A 117 8.64 3.86 5.77
CA LYS A 117 8.12 5.24 5.70
C LYS A 117 8.84 6.08 4.65
N THR A 118 10.16 6.03 4.64
CA THR A 118 10.98 6.80 3.68
C THR A 118 10.73 6.30 2.26
N THR A 119 10.72 4.99 2.06
CA THR A 119 10.53 4.40 0.74
C THR A 119 9.13 4.71 0.19
N VAL A 120 8.09 4.52 1.01
CA VAL A 120 6.71 4.84 0.65
C VAL A 120 6.54 6.36 0.44
N GLY A 121 7.20 7.19 1.24
CA GLY A 121 7.24 8.65 1.04
C GLY A 121 7.86 9.06 -0.29
N ILE A 122 9.01 8.49 -0.67
CA ILE A 122 9.65 8.73 -1.99
C ILE A 122 8.70 8.33 -3.11
N LEU A 123 8.06 7.17 -3.00
CA LEU A 123 7.12 6.68 -4.00
C LEU A 123 5.89 7.59 -4.13
N MET A 124 5.37 8.12 -3.01
CA MET A 124 4.29 9.10 -3.03
C MET A 124 4.68 10.39 -3.74
N LEU A 125 5.92 10.87 -3.53
CA LEU A 125 6.44 12.04 -4.25
C LEU A 125 6.53 11.78 -5.75
N LEU A 126 6.97 10.59 -6.16
CA LEU A 126 7.02 10.20 -7.57
C LEU A 126 5.63 10.15 -8.21
N LEU A 127 4.65 9.55 -7.51
CA LEU A 127 3.26 9.52 -7.96
C LEU A 127 2.67 10.94 -8.08
N LEU A 128 2.88 11.79 -7.07
CA LEU A 128 2.44 13.18 -7.10
C LEU A 128 3.08 13.95 -8.26
N PHE A 129 4.38 13.74 -8.50
CA PHE A 129 5.08 14.38 -9.61
C PHE A 129 4.51 13.96 -10.97
N ALA A 130 4.14 12.69 -11.14
CA ALA A 130 3.47 12.22 -12.35
C ALA A 130 2.14 12.97 -12.57
N GLY A 131 1.29 13.09 -11.54
CA GLY A 131 0.04 13.87 -11.64
C GLY A 131 0.25 15.34 -11.98
N LEU A 132 1.21 15.99 -11.31
CA LEU A 132 1.54 17.39 -11.56
C LEU A 132 2.07 17.63 -12.97
N LYS A 133 2.70 16.63 -13.60
CA LYS A 133 3.15 16.76 -14.99
C LYS A 133 2.00 16.84 -15.98
N ILE A 134 0.95 16.04 -15.81
CA ILE A 134 -0.29 16.18 -16.57
C ILE A 134 -0.91 17.57 -16.37
N SER A 135 -1.00 18.02 -15.11
CA SER A 135 -1.60 19.31 -14.79
C SER A 135 -0.90 20.51 -15.43
N ASN A 136 0.40 20.39 -15.72
CA ASN A 136 1.20 21.42 -16.37
C ASN A 136 1.27 21.26 -17.91
N GLY A 137 0.30 20.56 -18.51
CA GLY A 137 0.22 20.36 -19.96
C GLY A 137 1.19 19.30 -20.51
N GLY A 138 1.67 18.39 -19.66
CA GLY A 138 2.47 17.25 -20.10
C GLY A 138 1.66 16.31 -20.99
N SER A 139 2.32 15.72 -22.00
CA SER A 139 1.66 14.75 -22.88
C SER A 139 1.30 13.46 -22.13
N PHE A 140 0.28 12.76 -22.63
CA PHE A 140 -0.11 11.44 -22.11
C PHE A 140 1.07 10.49 -22.08
N ALA A 141 1.84 10.38 -23.17
CA ALA A 141 2.98 9.46 -23.26
C ALA A 141 3.99 9.70 -22.15
N VAL A 142 4.49 10.94 -21.97
CA VAL A 142 5.49 11.25 -20.93
C VAL A 142 4.95 10.90 -19.55
N THR A 143 3.70 11.23 -19.28
CA THR A 143 3.12 11.01 -17.96
C THR A 143 2.82 9.54 -17.70
N ALA A 144 2.37 8.80 -18.71
CA ALA A 144 2.21 7.36 -18.64
C ALA A 144 3.53 6.66 -18.33
N HIS A 145 4.65 7.06 -18.96
CA HIS A 145 5.97 6.51 -18.65
C HIS A 145 6.40 6.80 -17.21
N LEU A 146 6.25 8.05 -16.76
CA LEU A 146 6.58 8.45 -15.37
C LEU A 146 5.73 7.69 -14.36
N LEU A 147 4.42 7.59 -14.60
CA LEU A 147 3.51 6.87 -13.73
C LEU A 147 3.85 5.38 -13.72
N CYS A 148 4.06 4.78 -14.89
CA CYS A 148 4.42 3.37 -15.03
C CYS A 148 5.73 3.04 -14.30
N GLY A 149 6.76 3.87 -14.46
CA GLY A 149 8.03 3.73 -13.74
C GLY A 149 7.84 3.84 -12.22
N SER A 150 7.05 4.81 -11.77
CA SER A 150 6.75 5.02 -10.35
C SER A 150 5.99 3.84 -9.75
N VAL A 151 4.97 3.34 -10.45
CA VAL A 151 4.19 2.15 -10.08
C VAL A 151 5.05 0.89 -10.10
N SER A 152 5.98 0.75 -11.06
CA SER A 152 6.92 -0.38 -11.11
C SER A 152 7.82 -0.40 -9.87
N ALA A 153 8.45 0.75 -9.58
CA ALA A 153 9.27 0.92 -8.40
C ALA A 153 8.47 0.64 -7.12
N PHE A 154 7.22 1.08 -7.08
CA PHE A 154 6.29 0.81 -5.99
C PHE A 154 6.13 -0.70 -5.74
N HIS A 155 5.82 -1.47 -6.79
CA HIS A 155 5.63 -2.92 -6.68
C HIS A 155 6.91 -3.65 -6.26
N VAL A 156 8.07 -3.25 -6.78
CA VAL A 156 9.36 -3.82 -6.37
C VAL A 156 9.57 -3.64 -4.87
N VAL A 157 9.32 -2.43 -4.36
CA VAL A 157 9.41 -2.14 -2.92
C VAL A 157 8.45 -3.02 -2.13
N MET A 158 7.19 -3.15 -2.56
CA MET A 158 6.22 -4.00 -1.87
C MET A 158 6.68 -5.46 -1.82
N ILE A 159 7.21 -5.98 -2.94
CA ILE A 159 7.73 -7.35 -3.00
C ILE A 159 8.89 -7.53 -2.03
N LEU A 160 9.83 -6.58 -1.97
CA LEU A 160 10.93 -6.62 -1.02
C LEU A 160 10.42 -6.60 0.43
N SER A 161 9.37 -5.82 0.73
CA SER A 161 8.74 -5.79 2.05
C SER A 161 8.07 -7.13 2.39
N TYR A 162 7.34 -7.74 1.45
CA TYR A 162 6.79 -9.10 1.60
C TYR A 162 7.89 -10.15 1.79
N LEU A 163 8.98 -10.08 1.03
CA LEU A 163 10.11 -10.98 1.13
C LEU A 163 10.80 -10.85 2.50
N ARG A 164 11.00 -9.63 2.98
CA ARG A 164 11.53 -9.38 4.32
C ARG A 164 10.64 -10.02 5.39
N ILE A 165 9.33 -9.88 5.28
CA ILE A 165 8.37 -10.52 6.22
C ILE A 165 8.51 -12.04 6.16
N PHE A 166 8.58 -12.61 4.96
CA PHE A 166 8.72 -14.06 4.73
C PHE A 166 10.02 -14.63 5.35
N LEU A 167 11.12 -13.89 5.28
CA LEU A 167 12.39 -14.27 5.89
C LEU A 167 12.40 -14.08 7.41
N SER A 168 11.72 -13.05 7.91
CA SER A 168 11.75 -12.67 9.33
C SER A 168 10.80 -13.49 10.21
N LEU A 169 9.70 -14.01 9.65
CA LEU A 169 8.66 -14.71 10.42
C LEU A 169 8.49 -16.17 9.94
N PRO A 170 9.14 -17.15 10.59
CA PRO A 170 9.03 -18.56 10.19
C PRO A 170 7.61 -19.13 10.38
N LEU A 171 6.84 -18.63 11.36
CA LEU A 171 5.45 -19.05 11.60
C LEU A 171 4.51 -18.61 10.46
N THR A 172 4.74 -17.44 9.88
CA THR A 172 3.92 -16.90 8.79
C THR A 172 4.22 -17.57 7.45
N ARG A 173 5.37 -18.23 7.30
CA ARG A 173 5.77 -18.97 6.09
C ARG A 173 4.76 -20.04 5.69
N LYS A 174 4.29 -20.84 6.65
CA LYS A 174 3.36 -21.95 6.40
C LYS A 174 1.97 -21.44 5.98
N ASN A 175 1.51 -20.35 6.59
CA ASN A 175 0.24 -19.71 6.26
C ASN A 175 0.27 -18.93 4.94
N MET A 176 1.41 -18.34 4.56
CA MET A 176 1.55 -17.64 3.27
C MET A 176 1.59 -18.59 2.06
N VAL A 177 2.08 -19.82 2.24
CA VAL A 177 2.11 -20.82 1.17
C VAL A 177 0.74 -21.49 0.99
N ASN A 178 0.00 -21.72 2.08
CA ASN A 178 -1.32 -22.37 2.02
C ASN A 178 -2.47 -21.41 1.68
N ASN A 179 -2.39 -20.14 2.10
CA ASN A 179 -3.40 -19.14 1.77
C ASN A 179 -3.03 -18.43 0.46
N SER A 180 -4.03 -17.98 -0.30
CA SER A 180 -4.01 -17.38 -1.65
C SER A 180 -3.13 -16.14 -1.90
N LEU A 181 -2.15 -15.87 -1.03
CA LEU A 181 -1.21 -14.74 -1.08
C LEU A 181 -0.23 -14.81 -2.26
N LEU A 182 0.38 -15.97 -2.49
CA LEU A 182 1.29 -16.18 -3.62
C LEU A 182 0.57 -16.08 -4.98
N PRO A 183 -0.58 -16.75 -5.19
CA PRO A 183 -1.37 -16.58 -6.40
C PRO A 183 -1.84 -15.15 -6.62
N GLY A 184 -2.29 -14.43 -5.57
CA GLY A 184 -2.71 -13.03 -5.68
C GLY A 184 -1.58 -12.08 -6.04
N LEU A 185 -0.39 -12.26 -5.44
CA LEU A 185 0.81 -11.50 -5.80
C LEU A 185 1.28 -11.82 -7.22
N ILE A 186 1.32 -13.09 -7.61
CA ILE A 186 1.69 -13.53 -8.96
C ILE A 186 0.67 -13.02 -10.00
N GLN A 187 -0.62 -13.01 -9.67
CA GLN A 187 -1.68 -12.52 -10.56
C GLN A 187 -1.63 -10.98 -10.66
N ALA A 188 -1.36 -10.26 -9.56
CA ALA A 188 -1.12 -8.83 -9.60
C ALA A 188 0.15 -8.50 -10.42
N PHE A 189 1.20 -9.30 -10.28
CA PHE A 189 2.44 -9.15 -11.05
C PHE A 189 2.25 -9.52 -12.52
N GLY A 190 1.47 -10.55 -12.82
CA GLY A 190 1.13 -10.99 -14.16
C GLY A 190 0.24 -9.98 -14.88
N HIS A 191 -0.75 -9.41 -14.20
CA HIS A 191 -1.53 -8.29 -14.73
C HIS A 191 -0.69 -7.04 -14.89
N PHE A 192 0.27 -6.78 -14.01
CA PHE A 192 1.19 -5.66 -14.14
C PHE A 192 2.13 -5.84 -15.35
N PHE A 193 2.73 -7.03 -15.50
CA PHE A 193 3.62 -7.36 -16.61
C PHE A 193 2.87 -7.41 -17.94
N CYS A 194 1.64 -7.95 -17.95
CA CYS A 194 0.75 -7.83 -19.11
C CYS A 194 0.42 -6.37 -19.41
N LEU A 195 0.00 -5.57 -18.43
CA LEU A 195 -0.30 -4.16 -18.69
C LEU A 195 0.94 -3.36 -19.10
N PHE A 196 2.14 -3.69 -18.61
CA PHE A 196 3.41 -3.09 -19.01
C PHE A 196 3.74 -3.44 -20.47
N ILE A 197 3.69 -4.73 -20.83
CA ILE A 197 3.90 -5.19 -22.20
C ILE A 197 2.83 -4.64 -23.14
N TYR A 198 1.57 -4.66 -22.72
CA TYR A 198 0.45 -4.10 -23.50
C TYR A 198 0.58 -2.59 -23.61
N ASN A 199 1.01 -1.84 -22.60
CA ASN A 199 1.18 -0.38 -22.75
C ASN A 199 2.31 -0.06 -23.75
N GLU A 200 3.46 -0.74 -23.66
CA GLU A 200 4.57 -0.57 -24.61
C GLU A 200 4.16 -0.98 -26.04
N THR A 201 3.47 -2.11 -26.21
CA THR A 201 3.01 -2.58 -27.54
C THR A 201 1.81 -1.81 -28.09
N PHE A 202 0.93 -1.29 -27.24
CA PHE A 202 -0.23 -0.49 -27.65
C PHE A 202 0.18 0.97 -27.95
N LEU A 203 1.18 1.52 -27.24
CA LEU A 203 1.84 2.79 -27.62
C LEU A 203 2.58 2.67 -28.95
N LEU A 204 3.25 1.55 -29.22
CA LEU A 204 3.87 1.26 -30.53
C LEU A 204 2.85 1.11 -31.67
N PHE A 205 1.57 0.89 -31.37
CA PHE A 205 0.52 0.74 -32.37
C PHE A 205 -0.27 2.02 -32.66
N ILE A 206 -0.11 3.05 -31.82
CA ILE A 206 -0.82 4.34 -31.92
C ILE A 206 0.07 5.46 -32.48
N ILE A 207 1.40 5.29 -32.48
CA ILE A 207 2.39 6.17 -33.15
C ILE A 207 2.64 5.66 -34.57
#